data_AF-A0A354P6Z5-F1
#
_entry.id   AF-A0A354P6Z5-F1
#
_cell.length_a   1.000
_cell.length_b   1.000
_cell.length_c   1.000
_cell.angle_alpha   90.00
_cell.angle_beta   90.00
_cell.angle_gamma   90.00
#
_symmetry.space_group_name_H-M   'P 1'
#
loop_
_entity.id
_entity.type
_entity.pdbx_description
1 polymer ?
#
loop_
_entity_poly.entity_id
_entity_poly.type
_entity_poly.pdbx_seq_one_letter_code
_entity_poly.pdbx_strand_id
1 'polypeptide(L)'
;MNLGPVATHFWVNATSYQGCVYCVGRFGGFKVYPMSEKYNGWSNYETWCINLWMDNEEGTYEHFQQLAINADDVYELSQQIKEYHEDAASTVLGDHAGVMADLLRGALSEVNWQEIAKHWIEAEATA
;
A
#
# COMPACT_ATOMS: atom_id res chain seq x y z
N MET A 1 -37.06 0.04 15.69
CA MET A 1 -35.67 -0.42 15.82
C MET A 1 -34.99 -0.07 14.52
N ASN A 2 -34.05 0.86 14.58
CA ASN A 2 -33.51 1.60 13.46
C ASN A 2 -32.37 0.77 12.85
N LEU A 3 -32.55 0.25 11.64
CA LEU A 3 -31.48 -0.39 10.88
C LEU A 3 -30.82 0.70 10.02
N GLY A 4 -29.61 1.11 10.42
CA GLY A 4 -28.78 2.00 9.62
C GLY A 4 -28.36 1.33 8.31
N PRO A 5 -28.18 2.09 7.21
CA PRO A 5 -27.86 1.52 5.92
C PRO A 5 -26.39 1.09 5.85
N VAL A 6 -26.19 -0.15 5.41
CA VAL A 6 -24.89 -0.72 5.02
C VAL A 6 -24.45 -0.02 3.72
N ALA A 7 -23.38 0.77 3.77
CA ALA A 7 -22.84 1.46 2.61
C ALA A 7 -22.07 0.48 1.71
N THR A 8 -22.80 -0.19 0.82
CA THR A 8 -22.20 -0.83 -0.35
C THR A 8 -22.04 0.20 -1.47
N HIS A 9 -20.95 0.09 -2.23
CA HIS A 9 -20.54 0.83 -3.43
C HIS A 9 -19.46 1.90 -3.23
N PHE A 10 -18.20 1.48 -3.34
CA PHE A 10 -17.14 2.33 -3.87
C PHE A 10 -16.67 1.77 -5.21
N TRP A 11 -17.02 2.47 -6.29
CA TRP A 11 -16.54 2.19 -7.63
C TRP A 11 -15.12 2.75 -7.77
N VAL A 12 -14.10 1.90 -7.89
CA VAL A 12 -12.73 2.34 -8.21
C VAL A 12 -12.67 2.64 -9.71
N ASN A 13 -12.67 3.92 -10.07
CA ASN A 13 -12.47 4.35 -11.45
C ASN A 13 -10.98 4.23 -11.80
N ALA A 14 -10.60 3.17 -12.52
CA ALA A 14 -9.27 2.97 -13.06
C ALA A 14 -9.05 3.86 -14.29
N THR A 15 -8.62 5.12 -14.12
CA THR A 15 -7.95 5.90 -15.18
C THR A 15 -7.05 6.99 -14.60
N SER A 16 -5.73 6.77 -14.62
CA SER A 16 -4.77 7.85 -14.88
C SER A 16 -3.38 7.27 -15.21
N TYR A 17 -3.24 6.83 -16.46
CA TYR A 17 -1.93 6.86 -17.11
C TYR A 17 -1.62 8.32 -17.46
N GLN A 18 -0.68 8.98 -16.79
CA GLN A 18 -0.08 10.23 -17.29
C GLN A 18 1.43 10.31 -17.05
N GLY A 19 2.18 10.17 -18.15
CA GLY A 19 3.25 11.09 -18.51
C GLY A 19 4.68 10.74 -18.09
N CYS A 20 5.37 9.97 -18.94
CA CYS A 20 6.83 9.97 -19.00
C CYS A 20 7.28 11.21 -19.80
N VAL A 21 7.99 12.17 -19.19
CA VAL A 21 8.52 13.35 -19.91
C VAL A 21 9.98 13.10 -20.29
N TYR A 22 10.22 12.83 -21.58
CA TYR A 22 11.55 12.93 -22.19
C TYR A 22 11.95 14.40 -22.38
N CYS A 23 13.23 14.69 -22.12
CA CYS A 23 13.86 16.00 -22.26
C CYS A 23 13.69 16.61 -23.66
N VAL A 24 13.02 17.76 -23.77
CA VAL A 24 13.19 18.70 -24.89
C VAL A 24 13.27 20.11 -24.34
N GLY A 25 14.39 20.79 -24.64
CA GLY A 25 14.84 21.96 -23.89
C GLY A 25 14.22 23.33 -24.26
N ARG A 26 14.64 24.29 -23.42
CA ARG A 26 14.84 25.73 -23.63
C ARG A 26 13.63 26.68 -23.56
N PHE A 27 13.70 27.52 -22.51
CA PHE A 27 13.08 28.83 -22.27
C PHE A 27 11.63 28.87 -21.78
N GLY A 28 11.48 29.21 -20.49
CA GLY A 28 10.24 29.74 -19.92
C GLY A 28 9.86 29.10 -18.60
N GLY A 29 10.11 29.80 -17.48
CA GLY A 29 9.51 29.59 -16.17
C GLY A 29 9.39 28.15 -15.67
N PHE A 30 10.33 27.71 -14.84
CA PHE A 30 10.18 26.45 -14.08
C PHE A 30 9.00 26.59 -13.12
N LYS A 31 7.83 26.10 -13.52
CA LYS A 31 6.75 25.81 -12.57
C LYS A 31 7.22 24.61 -11.75
N VAL A 32 7.68 24.87 -10.53
CA VAL A 32 7.85 23.84 -9.52
C VAL A 32 6.45 23.37 -9.17
N TYR A 33 6.09 22.16 -9.62
CA TYR A 33 4.89 21.50 -9.11
C TYR A 33 5.26 20.87 -7.76
N PRO A 34 4.42 21.02 -6.71
CA PRO A 34 4.67 20.39 -5.43
C PRO A 34 4.78 18.88 -5.65
N MET A 35 5.92 18.32 -5.27
CA MET A 35 6.22 16.90 -5.38
C MET A 35 5.52 16.17 -4.23
N SER A 36 4.20 16.11 -4.26
CA SER A 36 3.41 15.28 -3.34
C SER A 36 2.03 14.97 -3.90
N GLU A 37 1.97 14.36 -5.08
CA GLU A 37 0.75 13.64 -5.47
C GLU A 37 0.75 12.31 -4.72
N LYS A 38 0.27 12.34 -3.47
CA LYS A 38 -0.04 11.12 -2.73
C LYS A 38 -1.02 10.29 -3.55
N TYR A 39 -0.79 8.98 -3.64
CA TYR A 39 -1.69 8.09 -4.34
C TYR A 39 -2.87 7.71 -3.44
N ASN A 40 -4.06 8.25 -3.71
CA ASN A 40 -5.25 8.02 -2.88
C ASN A 40 -5.02 8.29 -1.37
N GLY A 41 -4.17 9.28 -1.03
CA GLY A 41 -3.82 9.61 0.35
C GLY A 41 -2.61 8.86 0.94
N TRP A 42 -2.06 7.88 0.21
CA TRP A 42 -0.86 7.12 0.58
C TRP A 42 0.40 7.68 -0.10
N SER A 43 1.57 7.36 0.43
CA SER A 43 2.85 7.86 -0.12
C SER A 43 3.12 7.43 -1.57
N ASN A 44 2.72 6.23 -1.97
CA ASN A 44 2.83 5.73 -3.35
C ASN A 44 1.75 4.67 -3.67
N TYR A 45 1.76 4.18 -4.91
CA TYR A 45 0.81 3.20 -5.40
C TYR A 45 0.95 1.85 -4.69
N GLU A 46 2.17 1.36 -4.52
CA GLU A 46 2.50 0.07 -3.93
C GLU A 46 1.97 -0.02 -2.50
N THR A 47 2.18 1.04 -1.72
CA THR A 47 1.69 1.15 -0.34
C THR A 47 0.17 1.12 -0.27
N TRP A 48 -0.51 1.89 -1.13
CA TRP A 48 -1.98 1.85 -1.21
C TRP A 48 -2.49 0.46 -1.64
N CYS A 49 -1.85 -0.16 -2.63
CA CYS A 49 -2.28 -1.43 -3.19
C CYS A 49 -2.21 -2.54 -2.13
N ILE A 50 -1.11 -2.63 -1.38
CA ILE A 50 -0.98 -3.61 -0.30
C ILE A 50 -2.08 -3.40 0.75
N ASN A 51 -2.27 -2.16 1.23
CA ASN A 51 -3.30 -1.90 2.23
C ASN A 51 -4.71 -2.24 1.74
N LEU A 52 -5.02 -1.91 0.47
CA LEU A 52 -6.30 -2.25 -0.15
C LEU A 52 -6.55 -3.76 -0.12
N TRP A 53 -5.56 -4.59 -0.45
CA TRP A 53 -5.72 -6.04 -0.45
C TRP A 53 -5.78 -6.65 0.95
N MET A 54 -5.08 -6.06 1.92
CA MET A 54 -5.16 -6.48 3.33
C MET A 54 -6.57 -6.28 3.91
N ASP A 55 -7.24 -5.19 3.53
CA ASP A 55 -8.57 -4.81 4.02
C ASP A 55 -9.74 -5.50 3.29
N ASN A 56 -9.49 -6.06 2.10
CA ASN A 56 -10.57 -6.52 1.22
C ASN A 56 -11.17 -7.89 1.60
N GLU A 57 -10.41 -8.77 2.24
CA GLU A 57 -10.87 -10.11 2.63
C GLU A 57 -10.96 -10.24 4.16
N GLU A 58 -12.11 -10.71 4.67
CA GLU A 58 -12.39 -10.80 6.11
C GLU A 58 -11.30 -11.54 6.90
N GLY A 59 -10.85 -12.69 6.43
CA GLY A 59 -9.80 -13.46 7.12
C GLY A 59 -8.44 -12.76 7.15
N THR A 60 -8.09 -12.03 6.09
CA THR A 60 -6.86 -11.24 6.00
C THR A 60 -6.95 -10.01 6.91
N TYR A 61 -8.10 -9.34 6.90
CA TYR A 61 -8.39 -8.21 7.77
C TYR A 61 -8.27 -8.61 9.25
N GLU A 62 -8.98 -9.67 9.67
CA GLU A 62 -8.94 -10.16 11.06
C GLU A 62 -7.52 -10.54 11.47
N HIS A 63 -6.75 -11.18 10.58
CA HIS A 63 -5.36 -11.53 10.86
C HIS A 63 -4.51 -10.30 11.16
N PHE A 64 -4.52 -9.29 10.27
CA PHE A 64 -3.72 -8.08 10.47
C PHE A 64 -4.24 -7.19 11.60
N GLN A 65 -5.54 -7.22 11.87
CA GLN A 65 -6.12 -6.59 13.05
C GLN A 65 -5.55 -7.20 14.33
N GLN A 66 -5.50 -8.52 14.44
CA GLN A 66 -4.90 -9.19 15.60
C GLN A 66 -3.41 -8.90 15.72
N LEU A 67 -2.67 -8.82 14.62
CA LEU A 67 -1.26 -8.40 14.66
C LEU A 67 -1.11 -6.96 15.17
N ALA A 68 -1.99 -6.05 14.73
CA ALA A 68 -1.97 -4.66 15.16
C ALA A 68 -2.28 -4.49 16.66
N ILE A 69 -3.21 -5.29 17.21
CA ILE A 69 -3.52 -5.32 18.65
C ILE A 69 -2.34 -5.83 19.48
N ASN A 70 -1.61 -6.81 18.96
CA ASN A 70 -0.55 -7.50 19.70
C ASN A 70 0.85 -6.86 19.53
N ALA A 71 1.03 -5.99 18.54
CA ALA A 71 2.31 -5.33 18.31
C ALA A 71 2.59 -4.27 19.38
N ASP A 72 3.84 -4.23 19.86
CA ASP A 72 4.30 -3.27 20.86
C ASP A 72 4.42 -1.85 20.25
N ASP A 73 4.85 -1.77 18.99
CA ASP A 73 4.98 -0.50 18.27
C ASP A 73 4.79 -0.61 16.74
N VAL A 74 4.80 0.56 16.08
CA VAL A 74 4.66 0.69 14.62
C VAL A 74 5.78 -0.04 13.87
N TYR A 75 6.99 -0.06 14.41
CA TYR A 75 8.11 -0.71 13.75
C TYR A 75 7.93 -2.21 13.76
N GLU A 76 7.55 -2.81 14.89
CA GLU A 76 7.29 -4.24 15.00
C GLU A 76 6.21 -4.69 14.02
N LEU A 77 5.04 -4.03 14.02
CA LEU A 77 3.96 -4.36 13.09
C LEU A 77 4.40 -4.18 11.63
N SER A 78 5.20 -3.16 11.32
CA SER A 78 5.71 -2.95 9.96
C SER A 78 6.60 -4.11 9.48
N GLN A 79 7.41 -4.70 10.37
CA GLN A 79 8.22 -5.85 10.02
C GLN A 79 7.37 -7.09 9.82
N GLN A 80 6.37 -7.32 10.69
CA GLN A 80 5.46 -8.47 10.55
C GLN A 80 4.67 -8.44 9.23
N ILE A 81 4.14 -7.27 8.85
CA ILE A 81 3.43 -7.09 7.57
C ILE A 81 4.37 -7.30 6.39
N LYS A 82 5.59 -6.74 6.46
CA LYS A 82 6.60 -6.88 5.42
C LYS A 82 6.99 -8.34 5.22
N GLU A 83 7.37 -9.03 6.31
CA GLU A 83 7.77 -10.43 6.30
C GLU A 83 6.68 -11.32 5.71
N TYR A 84 5.42 -11.12 6.12
CA TYR A 84 4.28 -11.85 5.55
C TYR A 84 4.22 -11.75 4.02
N HIS A 85 4.38 -10.55 3.47
CA HIS A 85 4.29 -10.33 2.02
C HIS A 85 5.55 -10.77 1.27
N GLU A 86 6.74 -10.62 1.86
CA GLU A 86 7.99 -11.11 1.28
C GLU A 86 8.03 -12.64 1.27
N ASP A 87 7.53 -13.31 2.31
CA ASP A 87 7.40 -14.76 2.37
C ASP A 87 6.36 -15.29 1.38
N ALA A 88 5.22 -14.60 1.24
CA ALA A 88 4.23 -14.93 0.21
C ALA A 88 4.84 -14.79 -1.20
N ALA A 89 5.60 -13.73 -1.45
CA ALA A 89 6.31 -13.54 -2.72
C ALA A 89 7.38 -14.62 -2.95
N SER A 90 8.13 -14.99 -1.91
CA SER A 90 9.11 -16.08 -1.95
C SER A 90 8.45 -17.44 -2.23
N THR A 91 7.27 -17.69 -1.69
CA THR A 91 6.50 -18.91 -1.95
C THR A 91 6.07 -18.99 -3.42
N VAL A 92 5.65 -17.87 -4.01
CA VAL A 92 5.21 -17.80 -5.41
C VAL A 92 6.40 -17.85 -6.39
N LEU A 93 7.50 -17.16 -6.05
CA LEU A 93 8.67 -17.03 -6.93
C LEU A 93 9.72 -18.13 -6.70
N GLY A 94 9.75 -18.80 -5.56
CA GLY A 94 10.84 -19.71 -5.18
C GLY A 94 12.23 -19.15 -5.47
N ASP A 95 13.10 -20.00 -6.01
CA ASP A 95 14.45 -19.63 -6.46
C ASP A 95 14.47 -18.96 -7.86
N HIS A 96 13.32 -18.54 -8.39
CA HIS A 96 13.28 -17.94 -9.71
C HIS A 96 14.04 -16.60 -9.74
N ALA A 97 14.91 -16.48 -10.74
CA ALA A 97 15.57 -15.25 -11.14
C ALA A 97 15.11 -14.89 -12.56
N GLY A 98 14.71 -13.62 -12.76
CA GLY A 98 14.20 -13.13 -14.03
C GLY A 98 13.31 -11.91 -13.87
N VAL A 99 12.91 -11.31 -14.99
CA VAL A 99 12.22 -10.01 -15.03
C VAL A 99 11.01 -9.94 -14.09
N MET A 100 10.19 -10.99 -14.00
CA MET A 100 9.01 -10.97 -13.12
C MET A 100 9.39 -10.98 -11.63
N ALA A 101 10.43 -11.73 -11.26
CA ALA A 101 10.93 -11.77 -9.89
C ALA A 101 11.56 -10.42 -9.51
N ASP A 102 12.31 -9.81 -10.41
CA ASP A 102 12.93 -8.49 -10.21
C ASP A 102 11.87 -7.39 -10.10
N LEU A 103 10.83 -7.43 -10.94
CA LEU A 103 9.71 -6.48 -10.88
C LEU A 103 8.93 -6.59 -9.58
N LEU A 104 8.61 -7.82 -9.13
CA LEU A 104 7.86 -8.01 -7.88
C LEU A 104 8.69 -7.58 -6.67
N ARG A 105 9.97 -7.98 -6.60
CA ARG A 105 10.88 -7.56 -5.52
C ARG A 105 11.10 -6.05 -5.53
N GLY A 106 11.23 -5.45 -6.70
CA GLY A 106 11.32 -4.00 -6.88
C GLY A 106 10.07 -3.29 -6.32
N ALA A 107 8.88 -3.74 -6.71
CA ALA A 107 7.62 -3.17 -6.20
C ALA A 107 7.50 -3.31 -4.67
N LEU A 108 7.81 -4.48 -4.10
CA LEU A 108 7.77 -4.68 -2.64
C LEU A 108 8.80 -3.81 -1.91
N SER A 109 9.95 -3.52 -2.53
CA SER A 109 10.98 -2.67 -1.92
C SER A 109 10.58 -1.19 -1.82
N GLU A 110 9.61 -0.74 -2.64
CA GLU A 110 9.10 0.63 -2.62
C GLU A 110 7.94 0.82 -1.63
N VAL A 111 7.39 -0.25 -1.04
CA VAL A 111 6.28 -0.16 -0.10
C VAL A 111 6.73 0.53 1.19
N ASN A 112 5.95 1.52 1.64
CA ASN A 112 6.12 2.16 2.93
C ASN A 112 5.42 1.37 4.04
N TRP A 113 6.07 0.31 4.51
CA TRP A 113 5.52 -0.60 5.53
C TRP A 113 5.16 0.10 6.85
N GLN A 114 5.88 1.16 7.22
CA GLN A 114 5.59 1.93 8.44
C GLN A 114 4.31 2.77 8.32
N GLU A 115 4.02 3.31 7.13
CA GLU A 115 2.77 4.05 6.90
C GLU A 115 1.56 3.11 7.03
N ILE A 116 1.66 1.89 6.51
CA ILE A 116 0.63 0.86 6.68
C ILE A 116 0.48 0.50 8.16
N ALA A 117 1.56 0.10 8.83
CA ALA A 117 1.49 -0.28 10.25
C ALA A 117 0.88 0.83 11.13
N LYS A 118 1.27 2.07 10.89
CA LYS A 118 0.70 3.22 11.60
C LYS A 118 -0.81 3.34 11.37
N HIS A 119 -1.28 3.19 10.13
CA HIS A 119 -2.70 3.26 9.81
C HIS A 119 -3.52 2.22 10.59
N TRP A 120 -3.03 0.99 10.70
CA TRP A 120 -3.73 -0.09 11.41
C TRP A 120 -3.74 0.12 12.93
N ILE A 121 -2.64 0.57 13.53
CA ILE A 121 -2.58 0.89 14.96
C ILE A 121 -3.50 2.08 15.30
N GLU A 122 -3.50 3.12 14.47
CA GLU A 122 -4.38 4.28 14.66
C GLU A 122 -5.86 3.91 14.52
N ALA A 123 -6.20 2.99 13.61
CA ALA A 123 -7.57 2.48 13.47
C ALA A 123 -8.04 1.76 14.75
N GLU A 124 -7.21 0.87 15.31
CA GLU A 124 -7.52 0.16 16.56
C GLU A 124 -7.62 1.10 17.77
N ALA A 125 -6.78 2.13 17.85
CA ALA A 125 -6.87 3.11 18.94
C ALA A 125 -8.18 3.92 18.92
N THR A 126 -8.93 3.89 17.81
CA THR A 126 -10.20 4.60 17.64
C THR A 126 -11.44 3.71 17.72
N ALA A 127 -11.27 2.38 17.81
CA ALA A 127 -12.33 1.39 17.93
C ALA A 127 -12.77 1.16 19.40
#